data_AF-A0A2M7NJL3-F1
#
_entry.id   AF-A0A2M7NJL3-F1
#
_cell.length_a   1.000
_cell.length_b   1.000
_cell.length_c   1.000
_cell.angle_alpha   90.00
_cell.angle_beta   90.00
_cell.angle_gamma   90.00
#
_symmetry.space_group_name_H-M   'P 1'
#
loop_
_entity.id
_entity.type
_entity.pdbx_description
1 polymer ?
#
loop_
_entity_poly.entity_id
_entity_poly.type
_entity_poly.pdbx_seq_one_letter_code
_entity_poly.pdbx_strand_id
1 'polypeptide(L)'
;MRRELIELVFKVAKEKNAFEQLENYVSTISKKKLIENIIDVGILPEMFDHDSSEEKIWAKLSDIFLAQSLNYLGIKSEVLGARGNSADVLGRTKEYTLVADAKTFRLSRTAKNQKDFKVNALD
;
A
#
# COMPACT_ATOMS: atom_id res chain seq x y z
N MET A 1 -0.12 -17.24 3.09
CA MET A 1 -0.90 -15.99 3.06
C MET A 1 -0.19 -15.00 2.16
N ARG A 2 1.02 -14.55 2.51
CA ARG A 2 1.93 -13.83 1.60
C ARG A 2 1.99 -14.33 0.15
N ARG A 3 2.10 -15.65 -0.05
CA ARG A 3 2.14 -16.26 -1.40
C ARG A 3 0.95 -15.86 -2.27
N GLU A 4 -0.25 -15.82 -1.70
CA GLU A 4 -1.49 -15.44 -2.40
C GLU A 4 -1.42 -13.99 -2.88
N LEU A 5 -0.91 -13.07 -2.05
CA LEU A 5 -0.71 -11.67 -2.43
C LEU A 5 0.34 -11.52 -3.52
N ILE A 6 1.44 -12.27 -3.43
CA ILE A 6 2.49 -12.27 -4.46
C ILE A 6 1.94 -12.78 -5.80
N GLU A 7 1.19 -13.89 -5.79
CA GLU A 7 0.55 -14.43 -6.99
C GLU A 7 -0.49 -13.47 -7.57
N LEU A 8 -1.27 -12.80 -6.72
CA LEU A 8 -2.18 -11.73 -7.13
C LEU A 8 -1.42 -10.59 -7.84
N VAL A 9 -0.33 -10.11 -7.25
CA VAL A 9 0.47 -9.03 -7.84
C VAL A 9 1.08 -9.45 -9.17
N PHE A 10 1.65 -10.65 -9.28
CA PHE A 10 2.16 -11.14 -10.56
C PHE A 10 1.08 -11.21 -11.65
N LYS A 11 -0.13 -11.63 -11.27
CA LYS A 11 -1.27 -11.70 -12.19
C LYS A 11 -1.63 -10.30 -12.72
N VAL A 12 -1.81 -9.34 -11.82
CA VAL A 12 -2.39 -8.03 -12.19
C VAL A 12 -1.35 -7.00 -12.64
N ALA A 13 -0.05 -7.19 -12.38
CA ALA A 13 0.94 -6.11 -12.55
C ALA A 13 1.06 -5.54 -13.97
N LYS A 14 0.63 -6.29 -14.99
CA LYS A 14 0.66 -5.86 -16.40
C LYS A 14 -0.71 -5.43 -16.92
N GLU A 15 -1.74 -5.48 -16.09
CA GLU A 15 -3.11 -5.16 -16.46
C GLU A 15 -3.41 -3.66 -16.28
N LYS A 16 -4.21 -3.08 -17.18
CA LYS A 16 -4.55 -1.65 -17.13
C LYS A 16 -5.42 -1.30 -15.92
N ASN A 17 -6.24 -2.24 -15.45
CA ASN A 17 -7.15 -2.11 -14.32
C ASN A 17 -6.59 -2.77 -13.05
N ALA A 18 -5.26 -2.92 -12.94
CA ALA A 18 -4.64 -3.57 -11.79
C ALA A 18 -5.08 -2.95 -10.46
N PHE A 19 -5.15 -1.62 -10.39
CA PHE A 19 -5.55 -0.90 -9.18
C PHE A 19 -6.97 -1.28 -8.71
N GLU A 20 -7.94 -1.25 -9.62
CA GLU A 20 -9.33 -1.64 -9.33
C GLU A 20 -9.42 -3.09 -8.84
N GLN A 21 -8.64 -4.00 -9.43
CA GLN A 21 -8.59 -5.39 -9.00
C GLN A 21 -8.05 -5.55 -7.57
N LEU A 22 -7.03 -4.76 -7.18
CA LEU A 22 -6.50 -4.78 -5.83
C LEU A 22 -7.50 -4.18 -4.83
N GLU A 23 -8.18 -3.08 -5.16
CA GLU A 23 -9.21 -2.49 -4.30
C GLU A 23 -10.38 -3.46 -4.08
N ASN A 24 -10.82 -4.13 -5.14
CA ASN A 24 -11.85 -5.17 -5.06
C ASN A 24 -11.40 -6.37 -4.21
N TYR A 25 -10.14 -6.78 -4.33
CA TYR A 25 -9.59 -7.83 -3.45
C TYR A 25 -9.59 -7.38 -1.98
N VAL A 26 -9.02 -6.23 -1.66
CA VAL A 26 -8.87 -5.78 -0.26
C VAL A 26 -10.21 -5.43 0.39
N SER A 27 -11.19 -4.96 -0.38
CA SER A 27 -12.55 -4.70 0.15
C SER A 27 -13.33 -5.99 0.47
N THR A 28 -12.98 -7.13 -0.14
CA THR A 28 -13.69 -8.40 0.05
C THR A 28 -13.06 -9.33 1.09
N ILE A 29 -11.80 -9.10 1.47
CA ILE A 29 -11.16 -9.90 2.53
C ILE A 29 -11.72 -9.57 3.92
N SER A 30 -11.77 -10.58 4.80
CA SER A 30 -12.20 -10.41 6.18
C SER A 30 -11.21 -9.55 7.00
N LYS A 31 -11.70 -8.92 8.07
CA LYS A 31 -10.85 -8.18 9.04
C LYS A 31 -9.68 -9.03 9.56
N LYS A 32 -9.91 -10.31 9.85
CA LYS A 32 -8.86 -11.23 10.31
C LYS A 32 -7.77 -11.38 9.26
N LYS A 33 -8.16 -11.64 8.00
CA LYS A 33 -7.24 -11.77 6.87
C LYS A 33 -6.49 -10.47 6.60
N LEU A 34 -7.15 -9.31 6.73
CA LEU A 34 -6.50 -8.01 6.62
C LEU A 34 -5.37 -7.88 7.67
N ILE A 35 -5.66 -8.13 8.95
CA ILE A 35 -4.67 -8.03 10.04
C ILE A 35 -3.47 -8.95 9.79
N GLU A 36 -3.72 -10.20 9.39
CA GLU A 36 -2.67 -11.16 9.06
C GLU A 36 -1.79 -10.66 7.89
N ASN A 37 -2.41 -10.06 6.87
CA ASN A 37 -1.72 -9.58 5.68
C ASN A 37 -1.03 -8.21 5.87
N ILE A 38 -1.36 -7.40 6.89
CA ILE A 38 -0.72 -6.09 7.15
C ILE A 38 0.80 -6.25 7.34
N ILE A 39 1.22 -7.28 8.07
CA ILE A 39 2.65 -7.55 8.30
C ILE A 39 3.32 -7.97 6.98
N ASP A 40 2.62 -8.76 6.16
CA ASP A 40 3.14 -9.24 4.88
C ASP A 40 3.36 -8.08 3.91
N VAL A 41 2.39 -7.16 3.74
CA VAL A 41 2.49 -6.05 2.79
C VAL A 41 3.58 -5.04 3.15
N GLY A 42 3.90 -4.89 4.44
CA GLY A 42 5.00 -4.02 4.90
C GLY A 42 6.39 -4.46 4.42
N ILE A 43 6.53 -5.70 3.97
CA ILE A 43 7.81 -6.27 3.51
C ILE A 43 7.74 -6.51 2.00
N LEU A 44 8.46 -5.71 1.22
CA LEU A 44 8.54 -5.87 -0.23
C LEU A 44 9.21 -7.22 -0.58
N PRO A 45 8.60 -8.09 -1.41
CA PRO A 45 9.19 -9.36 -1.82
C PRO A 45 10.50 -9.20 -2.58
N GLU A 46 11.51 -10.00 -2.21
CA GLU A 46 12.83 -9.98 -2.85
C GLU A 46 12.80 -10.38 -4.32
N MET A 47 11.79 -11.14 -4.73
CA MET A 47 11.64 -11.66 -6.09
C MET A 47 11.13 -10.65 -7.11
N PHE A 48 10.62 -9.50 -6.67
CA PHE A 48 10.28 -8.44 -7.61
C PHE A 48 11.56 -7.72 -7.98
N ASP A 49 11.76 -7.47 -9.27
CA ASP A 49 12.91 -6.71 -9.73
C ASP A 49 12.79 -5.24 -9.29
N HIS A 50 13.94 -4.56 -9.18
CA HIS A 50 13.96 -3.13 -8.87
C HIS A 50 13.24 -2.33 -9.97
N ASP A 51 12.38 -1.38 -9.56
CA ASP A 51 11.57 -0.52 -10.45
C ASP A 51 10.58 -1.27 -11.37
N SER A 52 10.33 -2.55 -11.10
CA SER A 52 9.39 -3.37 -11.88
C SER A 52 7.94 -2.94 -11.69
N SER A 53 7.06 -3.38 -12.59
CA SER A 53 5.62 -3.17 -12.43
C SER A 53 5.09 -3.82 -11.15
N GLU A 54 5.61 -5.00 -10.80
CA GLU A 54 5.27 -5.71 -9.57
C GLU A 54 5.69 -4.93 -8.32
N GLU A 55 6.87 -4.31 -8.30
CA GLU A 55 7.31 -3.44 -7.20
C GLU A 55 6.34 -2.26 -7.01
N LYS A 56 5.98 -1.58 -8.11
CA LYS A 56 5.05 -0.43 -8.10
C LYS A 56 3.65 -0.85 -7.65
N ILE A 57 3.19 -2.01 -8.09
CA ILE A 57 1.87 -2.55 -7.75
C ILE A 57 1.83 -3.03 -6.31
N TRP A 58 2.93 -3.58 -5.78
CA TRP A 58 3.05 -3.90 -4.36
C TRP A 58 3.01 -2.66 -3.47
N ALA A 59 3.70 -1.57 -3.87
CA ALA A 59 3.60 -0.30 -3.17
C ALA A 59 2.15 0.20 -3.15
N LYS A 60 1.45 0.16 -4.30
CA LYS A 60 0.04 0.55 -4.35
C LYS A 60 -0.87 -0.35 -3.51
N LEU A 61 -0.60 -1.65 -3.47
CA LEU A 61 -1.30 -2.58 -2.58
C LEU A 61 -1.15 -2.16 -1.11
N SER A 62 0.05 -1.73 -0.71
CA SER A 62 0.28 -1.26 0.66
C SER A 62 -0.52 0.00 1.01
N ASP A 63 -0.73 0.92 0.06
CA ASP A 63 -1.61 2.08 0.25
C ASP A 63 -3.07 1.67 0.48
N ILE A 64 -3.58 0.71 -0.31
CA ILE A 64 -4.95 0.20 -0.17
C ILE A 64 -5.12 -0.47 1.19
N PHE A 65 -4.14 -1.26 1.63
CA PHE A 65 -4.15 -1.85 2.97
C PHE A 65 -4.14 -0.80 4.08
N LEU A 66 -3.37 0.29 3.92
CA LEU A 66 -3.33 1.40 4.86
C LEU A 66 -4.70 2.09 4.95
N ALA A 67 -5.30 2.46 3.82
CA ALA A 67 -6.62 3.07 3.77
C ALA A 67 -7.69 2.16 4.40
N GLN A 68 -7.68 0.87 4.07
CA GLN A 68 -8.64 -0.08 4.63
C GLN A 68 -8.44 -0.29 6.15
N SER A 69 -7.19 -0.27 6.61
CA SER A 69 -6.88 -0.35 8.04
C SER A 69 -7.42 0.87 8.80
N LEU A 70 -7.26 2.08 8.25
CA LEU A 70 -7.82 3.30 8.81
C LEU A 70 -9.36 3.26 8.85
N ASN A 71 -10.00 2.71 7.80
CA ASN A 71 -11.45 2.49 7.79
C ASN A 71 -11.90 1.59 8.97
N TYR A 72 -11.16 0.52 9.25
CA TYR A 72 -11.42 -0.34 10.42
C TYR A 72 -11.19 0.35 11.78
N LEU A 73 -10.39 1.41 11.81
CA LEU A 73 -10.18 2.27 12.98
C LEU A 73 -11.21 3.39 13.10
N GLY A 74 -12.18 3.47 12.19
CA GLY A 74 -13.23 4.50 12.20
C GLY A 74 -12.84 5.81 11.50
N ILE A 75 -11.73 5.83 10.76
CA ILE A 75 -11.27 6.99 9.98
C ILE A 75 -11.63 6.71 8.53
N LYS A 76 -12.59 7.46 7.97
CA LYS A 76 -13.02 7.28 6.57
C LYS A 76 -11.85 7.62 5.66
N SER A 77 -11.33 6.63 4.95
CA SER A 77 -10.07 6.75 4.22
C SER A 77 -10.15 6.19 2.82
N GLU A 78 -9.45 6.84 1.90
CA GLU A 78 -9.37 6.49 0.47
C GLU A 78 -7.94 6.64 -0.05
N VAL A 79 -7.60 5.84 -1.05
CA VAL A 79 -6.32 5.96 -1.76
C VAL A 79 -6.45 7.04 -2.84
N LEU A 80 -5.51 7.98 -2.87
CA LEU A 80 -5.49 9.05 -3.86
C LEU A 80 -4.94 8.53 -5.20
N GLY A 81 -5.64 8.87 -6.28
CA GLY A 81 -5.28 8.49 -7.65
C GLY A 81 -4.36 9.50 -8.37
N ALA A 82 -4.01 10.61 -7.72
CA ALA A 82 -3.22 11.67 -8.34
C ALA A 82 -1.73 11.30 -8.45
N ARG A 83 -1.04 11.77 -9.50
CA ARG A 83 0.42 11.62 -9.66
C ARG A 83 1.15 12.91 -9.29
N GLY A 84 2.17 12.77 -8.43
CA GLY A 84 3.19 13.78 -8.14
C GLY A 84 2.78 14.79 -7.05
N ASN A 85 3.59 14.91 -5.99
CA ASN A 85 3.40 15.84 -4.86
C ASN A 85 2.05 15.74 -4.13
N SER A 86 1.49 14.53 -4.03
CA SER A 86 0.32 14.25 -3.19
C SER A 86 0.64 13.06 -2.30
N ALA A 87 0.06 13.04 -1.10
CA ALA A 87 0.04 11.84 -0.26
C ALA A 87 -0.73 10.70 -0.95
N ASP A 88 -0.48 9.47 -0.53
CA ASP A 88 -1.09 8.28 -1.13
C ASP A 88 -2.46 7.95 -0.55
N VAL A 89 -2.70 8.31 0.72
CA VAL A 89 -3.95 8.04 1.44
C VAL A 89 -4.45 9.32 2.12
N LEU A 90 -5.75 9.58 1.99
CA LEU A 90 -6.46 10.63 2.71
C LEU A 90 -7.42 10.02 3.71
N GLY A 91 -7.33 10.41 4.97
CA GLY A 91 -8.24 10.01 6.05
C GLY A 91 -9.02 11.20 6.60
N ARG A 92 -10.30 11.01 6.91
CA ARG A 92 -11.20 12.04 7.43
C ARG A 92 -12.03 11.52 8.60
N THR A 93 -12.09 12.30 9.67
CA THR A 93 -13.04 12.17 10.78
C THR A 93 -13.97 13.40 10.79
N LYS A 94 -14.77 13.58 11.85
CA LYS A 94 -15.53 14.83 12.00
C LYS A 94 -14.65 15.95 12.56
N GLU A 95 -13.58 15.57 13.27
CA GLU A 95 -12.75 16.46 14.07
C GLU A 95 -11.44 16.83 13.35
N TYR A 96 -10.92 15.96 12.50
CA TYR A 96 -9.63 16.15 11.82
C TYR A 96 -9.55 15.44 10.48
N THR A 97 -8.54 15.83 9.70
CA THR A 97 -8.10 15.13 8.50
C THR A 97 -6.65 14.71 8.67
N LEU A 98 -6.26 13.61 8.05
CA LEU A 98 -4.87 13.16 7.97
C LEU A 98 -4.51 12.76 6.56
N VAL A 99 -3.23 12.86 6.26
CA VAL A 99 -2.62 12.28 5.07
C VAL A 99 -1.65 11.18 5.49
N ALA A 100 -1.48 10.16 4.67
CA ALA A 100 -0.56 9.07 4.95
C ALA A 100 0.08 8.51 3.68
N ASP A 101 1.28 7.93 3.84
CA ASP A 101 2.09 7.28 2.80
C ASP A 101 2.46 5.89 3.35
N ALA A 102 2.15 4.84 2.57
CA ALA A 102 2.59 3.50 2.93
C ALA A 102 4.01 3.26 2.41
N LYS A 103 4.87 2.76 3.29
CA LYS A 103 6.28 2.51 2.94
C LYS A 103 6.66 1.08 3.19
N THR A 104 7.26 0.45 2.18
CA THR A 104 7.68 -0.95 2.23
C THR A 104 9.14 -1.06 1.84
N PHE A 105 9.84 -2.01 2.46
CA PHE A 105 11.24 -2.30 2.15
C PHE A 105 11.45 -3.80 2.00
N ARG A 106 12.40 -4.17 1.14
CA ARG A 106 12.98 -5.52 1.12
C ARG A 106 13.71 -5.77 2.44
N LEU A 107 13.76 -7.02 2.90
CA LEU A 107 14.56 -7.36 4.08
C LEU A 107 16.05 -7.21 3.79
N SER A 108 16.45 -7.40 2.53
CA SER A 108 17.80 -7.14 2.03
C SER A 108 18.18 -5.65 1.99
N ARG A 109 17.24 -4.71 2.23
CA ARG A 109 17.53 -3.27 2.21
C ARG A 109 18.47 -2.89 3.34
N THR A 110 19.69 -2.52 2.96
CA THR A 110 20.76 -2.10 3.88
C THR A 110 20.53 -0.67 4.38
N ALA A 111 20.70 0.33 3.51
CA ALA A 111 20.59 1.74 3.87
C ALA A 111 19.13 2.25 3.80
N LYS A 112 18.63 2.81 4.90
CA LYS A 112 17.39 3.60 4.94
C LYS A 112 17.77 5.08 5.11
N ASN A 113 17.96 5.78 3.99
CA ASN A 113 18.45 7.15 4.04
C ASN A 113 17.32 8.11 4.43
N GLN A 114 17.64 9.23 5.06
CA GLN A 114 16.65 10.25 5.44
C GLN A 114 15.78 10.69 4.25
N LYS A 115 16.39 10.85 3.07
CA LYS A 115 15.68 11.24 1.83
C LYS A 115 14.64 10.21 1.37
N ASP A 116 14.78 8.94 1.75
CA ASP A 116 13.87 7.87 1.35
C ASP A 116 12.52 7.96 2.09
N PHE A 117 12.50 8.62 3.26
CA PHE A 117 11.30 8.82 4.08
C PHE A 117 10.49 10.05 3.67
N LYS A 118 11.11 11.04 3.02
CA LYS A 118 10.46 12.26 2.51
C LYS A 118 9.60 13.01 3.55
N VAL A 119 10.02 13.01 4.83
CA VAL A 119 9.24 13.57 5.95
C VAL A 119 8.73 14.99 5.66
N ASN A 120 9.60 15.91 5.24
CA ASN A 120 9.21 17.30 4.97
C ASN A 120 8.31 17.48 3.73
N ALA A 121 8.23 16.48 2.84
CA ALA A 121 7.36 16.55 1.66
C ALA A 121 5.97 15.97 1.94
N LEU A 122 5.78 15.29 3.08
CA LEU A 122 4.50 14.74 3.53
C LEU A 122 3.76 15.71 4.47
N ASP A 123 4.49 16.64 5.10
CA ASP A 123 3.99 17.68 6.01
C ASP A 123 3.16 18.77 5.27
#